data_AF-A0A1I1B2N2-F1
#
_entry.id   AF-A0A1I1B2N2-F1
#
_cell.length_a   1.000
_cell.length_b   1.000
_cell.length_c   1.000
_cell.angle_alpha   90.00
_cell.angle_beta   90.00
_cell.angle_gamma   90.00
#
_symmetry.space_group_name_H-M   'P 1'
#
loop_
_entity.id
_entity.type
_entity.pdbx_description
1 polymer ?
#
loop_
_entity_poly.entity_id
_entity_poly.type
_entity_poly.pdbx_seq_one_letter_code
_entity_poly.pdbx_strand_id
1 'polypeptide(L)'
;MKNKTFKFLTCIAISFALLFSITAPALAATLSDILYRVEPKIVRINNDDSLKSYLSEAHKGSLNVSKMVKLTYYKTYSENIDITDLSMAVEILGHVYPDKIAKYLPLGLGDKILVHTSVIDIGERSIDSNRWVWDSIAAVIPSSKLLMRSAIQYDVEEQLDDIILSASLENKNLKLNKDIMRKVLMDINNGTVDPIFLNLK
;
A
#
# COMPACT_ATOMS: atom_id res chain seq x y z
N MET A 1 -1.67 6.64 88.04
CA MET A 1 -0.53 5.72 87.86
C MET A 1 -0.02 5.79 86.44
N LYS A 2 1.31 5.70 86.29
CA LYS A 2 2.14 5.98 85.12
C LYS A 2 1.97 5.01 83.94
N ASN A 3 2.13 5.57 82.74
CA ASN A 3 2.83 5.09 81.53
C ASN A 3 2.34 3.80 80.84
N LYS A 4 2.14 3.89 79.50
CA LYS A 4 3.22 3.61 78.53
C LYS A 4 2.79 3.98 77.10
N THR A 5 3.62 4.79 76.47
CA THR A 5 3.68 5.03 75.02
C THR A 5 4.19 3.79 74.29
N PHE A 6 3.55 3.43 73.17
CA PHE A 6 4.15 2.57 72.15
C PHE A 6 4.00 3.27 70.79
N LYS A 7 5.14 3.67 70.21
CA LYS A 7 5.26 4.07 68.80
C LYS A 7 5.57 2.81 67.99
N PHE A 8 4.90 2.64 66.85
CA PHE A 8 5.23 1.85 65.63
C PHE A 8 3.90 1.83 64.84
N LEU A 9 3.75 1.98 63.53
CA LEU A 9 4.63 1.99 62.36
C LEU A 9 3.76 2.52 61.19
N THR A 10 4.33 3.27 60.27
CA THR A 10 3.71 3.66 58.97
C THR A 10 3.53 2.45 58.05
N CYS A 11 2.39 2.33 57.32
CA CYS A 11 2.32 2.04 55.86
C CYS A 11 0.91 1.69 55.32
N ILE A 12 0.51 2.43 54.25
CA ILE A 12 -0.12 2.01 52.98
C ILE A 12 -1.63 1.64 52.92
N ALA A 13 -2.38 2.39 52.09
CA ALA A 13 -3.07 1.93 50.85
C ALA A 13 -4.11 2.99 50.40
N ILE A 14 -3.72 3.97 49.57
CA ILE A 14 -4.10 4.07 48.14
C ILE A 14 -5.52 3.54 47.85
N SER A 15 -6.53 4.43 47.91
CA SER A 15 -7.78 4.19 47.19
C SER A 15 -7.54 4.37 45.71
N PHE A 16 -7.43 3.23 45.03
CA PHE A 16 -7.41 3.06 43.58
C PHE A 16 -8.67 3.69 42.97
N ALA A 17 -8.56 4.91 42.45
CA ALA A 17 -9.47 5.37 41.40
C ALA A 17 -9.04 4.67 40.11
N LEU A 18 -9.65 3.53 39.83
CA LEU A 18 -9.60 2.89 38.51
C LEU A 18 -10.26 3.85 37.51
N LEU A 19 -9.47 4.76 36.97
CA LEU A 19 -9.73 5.39 35.68
C LEU A 19 -9.62 4.28 34.64
N PHE A 20 -10.69 3.51 34.46
CA PHE A 20 -10.91 2.80 33.21
C PHE A 20 -11.10 3.88 32.16
N SER A 21 -10.00 4.30 31.54
CA SER A 21 -10.05 5.00 30.25
C SER A 21 -10.65 4.00 29.27
N ILE A 22 -11.97 4.05 29.09
CA ILE A 22 -12.62 3.43 27.95
C ILE A 22 -12.10 4.21 26.76
N THR A 23 -10.99 3.78 26.17
CA THR A 23 -10.61 4.23 24.84
C THR A 23 -11.71 3.71 23.93
N ALA A 24 -12.65 4.60 23.57
CA ALA A 24 -13.50 4.33 22.43
C ALA A 24 -12.55 3.98 21.27
N PRO A 25 -12.70 2.83 20.61
CA PRO A 25 -11.89 2.56 19.43
C PRO A 25 -12.08 3.75 18.49
N ALA A 26 -10.98 4.38 18.08
CA ALA A 26 -11.04 5.43 17.08
C ALA A 26 -11.83 4.88 15.91
N LEU A 27 -12.83 5.63 15.44
CA LEU A 27 -13.63 5.20 14.30
C LEU A 27 -12.68 4.97 13.13
N ALA A 28 -12.80 3.80 12.49
CA ALA A 28 -12.08 3.46 11.28
C ALA A 28 -12.17 4.60 10.28
N ALA A 29 -11.03 5.02 9.73
CA ALA A 29 -11.03 6.03 8.68
C ALA A 29 -11.85 5.54 7.48
N THR A 30 -12.52 6.46 6.81
CA THR A 30 -13.30 6.21 5.60
C THR A 30 -12.57 6.77 4.38
N LEU A 31 -13.05 6.42 3.18
CA LEU A 31 -12.45 6.91 1.93
C LEU A 31 -12.48 8.45 1.83
N SER A 32 -13.47 9.12 2.42
CA SER A 32 -13.57 10.58 2.44
C SER A 32 -12.58 11.25 3.40
N ASP A 33 -12.00 10.51 4.34
CA ASP A 33 -11.02 11.04 5.30
C ASP A 33 -9.60 11.11 4.70
N ILE A 34 -9.41 10.55 3.50
CA ILE A 34 -8.13 10.55 2.80
C ILE A 34 -7.85 11.92 2.23
N LEU A 35 -6.78 12.54 2.70
CA LEU A 35 -6.32 13.85 2.21
C LEU A 35 -5.43 13.69 0.98
N TYR A 36 -5.79 14.39 -0.09
CA TYR A 36 -5.04 14.39 -1.34
C TYR A 36 -5.23 15.70 -2.11
N ARG A 37 -4.36 15.92 -3.09
CA ARG A 37 -4.52 16.96 -4.11
C ARG A 37 -4.10 16.42 -5.48
N VAL A 38 -4.65 17.03 -6.52
CA VAL A 38 -4.30 16.72 -7.91
C VAL A 38 -3.64 17.96 -8.53
N GLU A 39 -2.56 17.73 -9.26
CA GLU A 39 -1.83 18.73 -10.03
C GLU A 39 -1.55 18.15 -11.43
N PRO A 40 -1.18 18.96 -12.45
CA PRO A 40 -0.95 18.41 -13.78
C PRO A 40 0.07 17.25 -13.76
N LYS A 41 -0.36 16.08 -14.23
CA LYS A 41 0.40 14.82 -14.32
C LYS A 41 0.82 14.19 -12.99
N ILE A 42 0.26 14.64 -11.86
CA ILE A 42 0.62 14.12 -10.55
C ILE A 42 -0.56 14.13 -9.56
N VAL A 43 -0.69 13.06 -8.80
CA VAL A 43 -1.57 12.97 -7.63
C VAL A 43 -0.70 12.94 -6.39
N ARG A 44 -1.11 13.66 -5.34
CA ARG A 44 -0.39 13.70 -4.07
C ARG A 44 -1.29 13.32 -2.93
N ILE A 45 -0.92 12.28 -2.19
CA ILE A 45 -1.73 11.72 -1.10
C ILE A 45 -0.96 11.86 0.20
N ASN A 46 -1.61 12.31 1.27
CA ASN A 46 -0.98 12.34 2.59
C ASN A 46 -0.79 10.91 3.12
N ASN A 47 0.42 10.61 3.58
CA ASN A 47 0.75 9.33 4.22
C ASN A 47 0.50 9.39 5.74
N ASP A 48 -0.73 9.75 6.09
CA ASP A 48 -1.17 9.95 7.48
C ASP A 48 -1.86 8.71 8.06
N ASP A 49 -2.29 8.83 9.32
CA ASP A 49 -2.94 7.73 10.03
C ASP A 49 -4.31 7.38 9.46
N SER A 50 -5.01 8.34 8.83
CA SER A 50 -6.27 8.09 8.13
C SER A 50 -6.05 7.17 6.93
N LEU A 51 -5.03 7.43 6.11
CA LEU A 51 -4.67 6.53 5.01
C LEU A 51 -4.31 5.14 5.53
N LYS A 52 -3.43 5.05 6.54
CA LYS A 52 -2.98 3.77 7.09
C LYS A 52 -4.15 2.95 7.68
N SER A 53 -5.02 3.58 8.47
CA SER A 53 -6.20 2.95 9.05
C SER A 53 -7.13 2.44 7.94
N TYR A 54 -7.49 3.30 6.97
CA TYR A 54 -8.36 2.91 5.87
C TYR A 54 -7.81 1.73 5.07
N LEU A 55 -6.52 1.74 4.74
CA LEU A 55 -5.88 0.65 3.97
C LEU A 55 -5.82 -0.68 4.75
N SER A 56 -5.71 -0.63 6.07
CA SER A 56 -5.65 -1.83 6.91
C SER A 56 -7.02 -2.52 7.08
N GLU A 57 -8.11 -1.78 6.95
CA GLU A 57 -9.47 -2.27 7.24
C GLU A 57 -10.31 -2.47 5.98
N ALA A 58 -10.14 -1.63 4.96
CA ALA A 58 -10.98 -1.65 3.77
C ALA A 58 -10.53 -2.74 2.77
N HIS A 59 -11.47 -3.59 2.37
CA HIS A 59 -11.28 -4.45 1.20
C HIS A 59 -11.02 -3.57 -0.04
N LYS A 60 -9.95 -3.88 -0.79
CA LYS A 60 -9.48 -3.08 -1.94
C LYS A 60 -9.12 -1.64 -1.58
N GLY A 61 -8.71 -1.36 -0.34
CA GLY A 61 -8.44 0.00 0.16
C GLY A 61 -7.63 0.87 -0.81
N SER A 62 -6.43 0.45 -1.22
CA SER A 62 -5.58 1.26 -2.09
C SER A 62 -6.14 1.40 -3.52
N LEU A 63 -6.89 0.40 -4.00
CA LEU A 63 -7.58 0.48 -5.29
C LEU A 63 -8.77 1.46 -5.24
N ASN A 64 -9.49 1.52 -4.12
CA ASN A 64 -10.56 2.49 -3.90
C ASN A 64 -10.00 3.91 -3.84
N VAL A 65 -8.88 4.11 -3.13
CA VAL A 65 -8.17 5.40 -3.10
C VAL A 65 -7.72 5.79 -4.51
N SER A 66 -7.10 4.86 -5.25
CA SER A 66 -6.67 5.10 -6.62
C SER A 66 -7.82 5.56 -7.53
N LYS A 67 -8.95 4.85 -7.52
CA LYS A 67 -10.13 5.22 -8.31
C LYS A 67 -10.69 6.58 -7.94
N MET A 68 -10.76 6.87 -6.65
CA MET A 68 -11.23 8.16 -6.14
C MET A 68 -10.35 9.30 -6.63
N VAL A 69 -9.03 9.22 -6.40
CA VAL A 69 -8.12 10.33 -6.77
C VAL A 69 -8.04 10.52 -8.29
N LYS A 70 -8.11 9.44 -9.07
CA LYS A 70 -8.18 9.52 -10.54
C LYS A 70 -9.48 10.13 -11.03
N LEU A 71 -10.61 9.82 -10.41
CA LEU A 71 -11.87 10.47 -10.72
C LEU A 71 -11.80 11.98 -10.44
N THR A 72 -11.18 12.39 -9.33
CA THR A 72 -10.96 13.80 -9.02
C THR A 72 -10.01 14.46 -10.00
N TYR A 73 -8.94 13.79 -10.42
CA TYR A 73 -8.04 14.27 -11.46
C TYR A 73 -8.79 14.52 -12.78
N TYR A 74 -9.58 13.53 -13.24
CA TYR A 74 -10.39 13.66 -14.45
C TYR A 74 -11.38 14.82 -14.36
N LYS A 75 -12.08 14.98 -13.23
CA LYS A 75 -13.00 16.11 -13.02
C LYS A 75 -12.29 17.47 -13.05
N THR A 76 -11.01 17.52 -12.68
CA THR A 76 -10.22 18.76 -12.60
C THR A 76 -9.64 19.14 -13.98
N TYR A 77 -9.12 18.17 -14.73
CA TYR A 77 -8.39 18.41 -15.98
C TYR A 77 -9.14 17.99 -17.25
N SER A 78 -10.31 17.35 -17.13
CA SER A 78 -11.04 16.71 -18.24
C SER A 78 -10.21 15.69 -19.03
N GLU A 79 -9.17 15.15 -18.39
CA GLU A 79 -8.23 14.19 -18.95
C GLU A 79 -7.92 13.13 -17.89
N ASN A 80 -7.71 11.88 -18.31
CA ASN A 80 -7.27 10.84 -17.40
C ASN A 80 -5.77 10.97 -17.17
N ILE A 81 -5.32 10.89 -15.91
CA ILE A 81 -3.89 10.71 -15.63
C ILE A 81 -3.42 9.39 -16.23
N ASP A 82 -2.27 9.39 -16.92
CA ASP A 82 -1.71 8.22 -17.61
C ASP A 82 -1.05 7.22 -16.64
N ILE A 83 -1.85 6.67 -15.73
CA ILE A 83 -1.47 5.68 -14.73
C ILE A 83 -2.66 4.74 -14.52
N THR A 84 -2.46 3.42 -14.56
CA THR A 84 -3.55 2.45 -14.31
C THR A 84 -3.98 2.47 -12.84
N ASP A 85 -5.22 2.10 -12.55
CA ASP A 85 -5.71 2.04 -11.16
C ASP A 85 -4.85 1.10 -10.31
N LEU A 86 -4.44 -0.03 -10.89
CA LEU A 86 -3.65 -1.03 -10.19
C LEU A 86 -2.20 -0.57 -9.94
N SER A 87 -1.56 0.09 -10.91
CA SER A 87 -0.21 0.66 -10.74
C SER A 87 -0.19 1.70 -9.64
N MET A 88 -1.17 2.60 -9.63
CA MET A 88 -1.32 3.60 -8.57
C MET A 88 -1.64 2.97 -7.21
N ALA A 89 -2.51 1.95 -7.16
CA ALA A 89 -2.80 1.24 -5.91
C ALA A 89 -1.56 0.54 -5.32
N VAL A 90 -0.73 -0.05 -6.18
CA VAL A 90 0.54 -0.67 -5.79
C VAL A 90 1.53 0.35 -5.25
N GLU A 91 1.65 1.52 -5.87
CA GLU A 91 2.51 2.59 -5.36
C GLU A 91 2.05 3.11 -4.00
N ILE A 92 0.74 3.29 -3.80
CA ILE A 92 0.18 3.64 -2.48
C ILE A 92 0.62 2.61 -1.43
N LEU A 93 0.49 1.31 -1.72
CA LEU A 93 0.96 0.25 -0.83
C LEU A 93 2.48 0.29 -0.62
N GLY A 94 3.24 0.61 -1.67
CA GLY A 94 4.71 0.72 -1.62
C GLY A 94 5.20 1.81 -0.69
N HIS A 95 4.48 2.92 -0.58
CA HIS A 95 4.83 4.00 0.34
C HIS A 95 4.27 3.84 1.76
N VAL A 96 3.15 3.13 1.91
CA VAL A 96 2.54 2.87 3.23
C VAL A 96 3.17 1.67 3.93
N TYR A 97 3.47 0.60 3.18
CA TYR A 97 4.06 -0.65 3.66
C TYR A 97 5.37 -0.98 2.91
N PRO A 98 6.39 -0.10 2.98
CA PRO A 98 7.58 -0.23 2.15
C PRO A 98 8.39 -1.50 2.45
N ASP A 99 8.33 -2.04 3.67
CA ASP A 99 8.94 -3.31 4.06
C ASP A 99 8.40 -4.51 3.26
N LYS A 100 7.12 -4.47 2.87
CA LYS A 100 6.48 -5.55 2.10
C LYS A 100 6.90 -5.55 0.64
N ILE A 101 7.22 -4.38 0.09
CA ILE A 101 7.61 -4.21 -1.30
C ILE A 101 9.13 -4.32 -1.49
N ALA A 102 9.92 -3.93 -0.49
CA ALA A 102 11.39 -3.81 -0.57
C ALA A 102 12.09 -5.02 -1.22
N LYS A 103 11.64 -6.25 -0.92
CA LYS A 103 12.25 -7.48 -1.47
C LYS A 103 12.17 -7.62 -3.00
N TYR A 104 11.18 -6.97 -3.62
CA TYR A 104 11.01 -7.01 -5.08
C TYR A 104 11.90 -6.00 -5.80
N LEU A 105 12.31 -4.94 -5.10
CA LEU A 105 12.99 -3.79 -5.69
C LEU A 105 14.44 -4.12 -6.08
N PRO A 106 15.01 -3.37 -7.05
CA PRO A 106 16.45 -3.39 -7.31
C PRO A 106 17.24 -2.88 -6.09
N LEU A 107 18.51 -3.28 -6.02
CA LEU A 107 19.43 -2.84 -4.97
C LEU A 107 19.50 -1.30 -4.88
N GLY A 108 19.46 -0.78 -3.66
CA GLY A 108 19.49 0.66 -3.36
C GLY A 108 18.19 1.42 -3.64
N LEU A 109 17.22 0.85 -4.37
CA LEU A 109 15.90 1.46 -4.52
C LEU A 109 14.98 1.13 -3.34
N GLY A 110 15.14 -0.08 -2.76
CA GLY A 110 14.48 -0.46 -1.52
C GLY A 110 14.75 0.52 -0.38
N ASP A 111 16.02 0.87 -0.17
CA ASP A 111 16.41 1.81 0.90
C ASP A 111 15.77 3.19 0.71
N LYS A 112 15.60 3.65 -0.53
CA LYS A 112 14.93 4.92 -0.84
C LYS A 112 13.43 4.88 -0.55
N ILE A 113 12.76 3.77 -0.87
CA ILE A 113 11.32 3.59 -0.64
C ILE A 113 11.02 3.32 0.84
N LEU A 114 11.95 2.70 1.57
CA LEU A 114 11.89 2.53 3.03
C LEU A 114 11.96 3.87 3.79
N VAL A 115 12.43 4.95 3.15
CA VAL A 115 12.28 6.29 3.71
C VAL A 115 10.82 6.69 3.63
N HIS A 116 10.12 6.67 4.76
CA HIS A 116 8.74 7.13 4.85
C HIS A 116 8.65 8.62 4.50
N THR A 117 7.96 8.93 3.41
CA THR A 117 7.58 10.29 3.05
C THR A 117 6.21 10.62 3.66
N SER A 118 6.03 11.86 4.12
CA SER A 118 4.74 12.34 4.64
C SER A 118 3.68 12.54 3.54
N VAL A 119 4.13 12.63 2.28
CA VAL A 119 3.29 12.74 1.09
C VAL A 119 3.78 11.73 0.07
N ILE A 120 2.84 11.03 -0.57
CA ILE A 120 3.06 10.09 -1.65
C ILE A 120 2.85 10.86 -2.96
N ASP A 121 3.92 11.05 -3.72
CA ASP A 121 3.91 11.74 -5.01
C ASP A 121 3.77 10.73 -6.15
N ILE A 122 2.57 10.63 -6.73
CA ILE A 122 2.21 9.66 -7.77
C ILE A 122 2.13 10.36 -9.13
N GLY A 123 3.23 10.32 -9.89
CA GLY A 123 3.37 11.01 -11.17
C GLY A 123 3.28 10.11 -12.40
N GLU A 124 2.83 10.66 -13.53
CA GLU A 124 2.98 9.98 -14.83
C GLU A 124 4.47 9.70 -15.14
N ARG A 125 4.75 8.80 -16.08
CA ARG A 125 6.14 8.44 -16.47
C ARG A 125 7.00 9.65 -16.87
N SER A 126 6.38 10.73 -17.35
CA SER A 126 7.10 11.96 -17.69
C SER A 126 7.63 12.75 -16.47
N ILE A 127 7.08 12.49 -15.28
CA ILE A 127 7.42 13.15 -14.02
C ILE A 127 8.04 12.16 -13.01
N ASP A 128 7.52 10.95 -12.91
CA ASP A 128 8.02 9.90 -12.02
C ASP A 128 8.96 8.92 -12.75
N SER A 129 10.24 9.05 -12.45
CA SER A 129 11.29 8.18 -12.99
C SER A 129 11.21 6.72 -12.51
N ASN A 130 10.50 6.43 -11.42
CA ASN A 130 10.35 5.10 -10.84
C ASN A 130 9.03 4.42 -11.25
N ARG A 131 8.21 5.05 -12.09
CA ARG A 131 6.91 4.52 -12.55
C ARG A 131 6.94 3.07 -13.03
N TRP A 132 8.05 2.69 -13.68
CA TRP A 132 8.28 1.34 -14.17
C TRP A 132 8.28 0.26 -13.07
N VAL A 133 8.62 0.60 -11.83
CA VAL A 133 8.58 -0.33 -10.67
C VAL A 133 7.14 -0.71 -10.38
N TRP A 134 6.29 0.29 -10.21
CA TRP A 134 4.88 0.13 -9.85
C TRP A 134 4.11 -0.57 -10.96
N ASP A 135 4.37 -0.18 -12.21
CA ASP A 135 3.82 -0.84 -13.40
C ASP A 135 4.22 -2.32 -13.47
N SER A 136 5.48 -2.65 -13.14
CA SER A 136 5.99 -4.04 -13.17
C SER A 136 5.32 -4.92 -12.13
N ILE A 137 5.17 -4.42 -10.90
CA ILE A 137 4.50 -5.16 -9.84
C ILE A 137 3.01 -5.32 -10.18
N ALA A 138 2.35 -4.25 -10.64
CA ALA A 138 0.94 -4.29 -11.03
C ALA A 138 0.66 -5.23 -12.20
N ALA A 139 1.57 -5.35 -13.17
CA ALA A 139 1.40 -6.22 -14.34
C ALA A 139 1.24 -7.71 -13.98
N VAL A 140 1.81 -8.14 -12.85
CA VAL A 140 1.77 -9.55 -12.41
C VAL A 140 0.84 -9.79 -11.22
N ILE A 141 0.42 -8.74 -10.51
CA ILE A 141 -0.63 -8.87 -9.49
C ILE A 141 -1.95 -9.12 -10.23
N PRO A 142 -2.59 -10.28 -10.05
CA PRO A 142 -3.72 -10.63 -10.90
C PRO A 142 -4.92 -9.74 -10.58
N SER A 143 -5.35 -8.89 -11.50
CA SER A 143 -6.75 -8.50 -11.60
C SER A 143 -7.48 -9.60 -12.36
N SER A 144 -7.85 -10.69 -11.68
CA SER A 144 -8.71 -11.83 -12.09
C SER A 144 -8.41 -12.62 -13.39
N LYS A 145 -7.79 -12.04 -14.41
CA LYS A 145 -7.71 -12.57 -15.79
C LYS A 145 -6.61 -13.61 -15.99
N LEU A 146 -5.52 -13.53 -15.23
CA LEU A 146 -4.38 -14.46 -15.37
C LEU A 146 -4.60 -15.79 -14.62
N LEU A 147 -5.36 -15.76 -13.52
CA LEU A 147 -5.56 -16.92 -12.65
C LEU A 147 -6.38 -18.03 -13.30
N MET A 148 -7.18 -17.72 -14.31
CA MET A 148 -8.04 -18.70 -14.99
C MET A 148 -7.27 -19.60 -15.99
N ARG A 149 -5.99 -19.32 -16.27
CA ARG A 149 -5.11 -20.17 -17.11
C ARG A 149 -4.14 -21.06 -16.32
N SER A 150 -4.05 -20.89 -14.99
CA SER A 150 -3.08 -21.58 -14.13
C SER A 150 -3.39 -23.07 -13.81
N ALA A 151 -4.40 -23.66 -14.45
CA ALA A 151 -4.71 -25.09 -14.32
C ALA A 151 -3.74 -26.01 -15.09
N ILE A 152 -2.74 -25.44 -15.78
CA ILE A 152 -1.65 -26.15 -16.46
C ILE A 152 -0.34 -25.56 -15.95
N GLN A 153 0.60 -26.41 -15.57
CA GLN A 153 1.91 -26.07 -15.01
C GLN A 153 2.78 -25.31 -16.05
N TYR A 154 2.50 -24.01 -16.21
CA TYR A 154 3.26 -23.09 -17.03
C TYR A 154 4.57 -22.71 -16.34
N ASP A 155 5.67 -22.71 -17.09
CA ASP A 155 6.93 -22.14 -16.61
C ASP A 155 6.79 -20.64 -16.32
N VAL A 156 7.52 -20.12 -15.33
CA VAL A 156 7.43 -18.71 -14.91
C VAL A 156 7.83 -17.78 -16.06
N GLU A 157 8.81 -18.16 -16.88
CA GLU A 157 9.25 -17.33 -18.00
C GLU A 157 8.18 -17.21 -19.08
N GLU A 158 7.48 -18.30 -19.40
CA GLU A 158 6.39 -18.29 -20.38
C GLU A 158 5.23 -17.40 -19.91
N GLN A 159 4.88 -17.46 -18.62
CA GLN A 159 3.87 -16.56 -18.04
C GLN A 159 4.29 -15.09 -18.13
N LEU A 160 5.56 -14.79 -17.85
CA LEU A 160 6.07 -13.41 -17.94
C LEU A 160 6.02 -12.90 -19.37
N ASP A 161 6.39 -13.72 -20.35
CA ASP A 161 6.38 -13.34 -21.76
C ASP A 161 4.94 -13.07 -22.24
N ASP A 162 3.97 -13.87 -21.83
CA ASP A 162 2.54 -13.65 -22.09
C ASP A 162 2.02 -12.34 -21.47
N ILE A 163 2.41 -12.05 -20.23
CA ILE A 163 2.04 -10.80 -19.53
C ILE A 163 2.65 -9.60 -20.24
N ILE A 164 3.94 -9.65 -20.58
CA ILE A 164 4.65 -8.56 -21.27
C ILE A 164 4.02 -8.33 -22.65
N LEU A 165 3.75 -9.40 -23.40
CA LEU A 165 3.10 -9.31 -24.70
C LEU A 165 1.73 -8.64 -24.56
N SER A 166 0.89 -9.13 -23.66
CA SER A 166 -0.45 -8.57 -23.42
C SER A 166 -0.38 -7.09 -23.03
N ALA A 167 0.51 -6.72 -22.12
CA ALA A 167 0.67 -5.35 -21.67
C ALA A 167 1.21 -4.42 -22.77
N SER A 168 2.10 -4.93 -23.65
CA SER A 168 2.61 -4.17 -24.80
C SER A 168 1.55 -3.90 -25.87
N LEU A 169 0.56 -4.78 -26.01
CA LEU A 169 -0.59 -4.60 -26.90
C LEU A 169 -1.54 -3.52 -26.37
N GLU A 170 -1.69 -3.42 -25.05
CA GLU A 170 -2.51 -2.40 -24.38
C GLU A 170 -1.82 -1.03 -24.34
N ASN A 171 -0.52 -0.99 -24.04
CA ASN A 171 0.27 0.24 -23.97
C ASN A 171 1.72 0.01 -24.45
N LYS A 172 2.01 0.46 -25.68
CA LYS A 172 3.35 0.35 -26.31
C LYS A 172 4.46 1.12 -25.57
N ASN A 173 4.11 2.09 -24.74
CA ASN A 173 5.06 2.91 -23.99
C ASN A 173 5.32 2.38 -22.58
N LEU A 174 4.69 1.25 -22.21
CA LEU A 174 4.88 0.63 -20.92
C LEU A 174 6.32 0.09 -20.80
N LYS A 175 7.03 0.52 -19.75
CA LYS A 175 8.36 0.02 -19.43
C LYS A 175 8.24 -0.91 -18.24
N LEU A 176 8.31 -2.21 -18.51
CA LEU A 176 8.25 -3.26 -17.49
C LEU A 176 9.65 -3.82 -17.21
N ASN A 177 9.88 -4.24 -15.98
CA ASN A 177 11.11 -4.88 -15.53
C ASN A 177 10.82 -6.36 -15.21
N LYS A 178 11.35 -7.25 -16.06
CA LYS A 178 11.12 -8.69 -15.96
C LYS A 178 11.62 -9.29 -14.64
N ASP A 179 12.67 -8.73 -14.02
CA ASP A 179 13.21 -9.25 -12.76
C ASP A 179 12.28 -8.94 -11.58
N ILE A 180 11.71 -7.73 -11.52
CA ILE A 180 10.68 -7.39 -10.52
C ILE A 180 9.46 -8.30 -10.70
N MET A 181 8.97 -8.38 -11.94
CA MET A 181 7.81 -9.20 -12.29
C MET A 181 8.02 -10.66 -11.89
N ARG A 182 9.19 -11.23 -12.21
CA ARG A 182 9.55 -12.61 -11.86
C ARG A 182 9.48 -12.85 -10.36
N LYS A 183 10.10 -12.00 -9.54
CA LYS A 183 10.11 -12.17 -8.08
C LYS A 183 8.69 -12.17 -7.51
N VAL A 184 7.85 -11.25 -7.97
CA VAL A 184 6.44 -11.17 -7.51
C VAL A 184 5.64 -12.38 -8.00
N LEU A 185 5.79 -12.78 -9.26
CA LEU A 185 5.08 -13.92 -9.83
C LEU A 185 5.48 -15.25 -9.17
N MET A 186 6.76 -15.44 -8.84
CA MET A 186 7.22 -16.60 -8.08
C MET A 186 6.56 -16.67 -6.71
N ASP A 187 6.46 -15.54 -6.01
CA ASP A 187 5.77 -15.47 -4.72
C ASP A 187 4.27 -15.75 -4.85
N ILE A 188 3.62 -15.28 -5.92
CA ILE A 188 2.21 -15.59 -6.20
C ILE A 188 2.03 -17.10 -6.41
N ASN A 189 2.86 -17.71 -7.27
CA ASN A 189 2.77 -19.13 -7.61
C ASN A 189 3.07 -20.04 -6.41
N ASN A 190 3.96 -19.59 -5.51
CA ASN A 190 4.30 -20.32 -4.29
C ASN A 190 3.32 -20.04 -3.13
N GLY A 191 2.35 -19.14 -3.29
CA GLY A 191 1.45 -18.73 -2.21
C GLY A 191 2.15 -17.94 -1.08
N THR A 192 3.31 -17.34 -1.35
CA THR A 192 4.14 -16.57 -0.40
C THR A 192 4.07 -15.06 -0.63
N VAL A 193 3.30 -14.60 -1.60
CA VAL A 193 3.04 -13.17 -1.84
C VAL A 193 2.38 -12.55 -0.62
N ASP A 194 2.77 -11.31 -0.30
CA ASP A 194 2.18 -10.62 0.85
C ASP A 194 0.66 -10.39 0.65
N PRO A 195 -0.18 -10.66 1.67
CA PRO A 195 -1.63 -10.47 1.58
C PRO A 195 -2.09 -9.07 1.17
N ILE A 196 -1.28 -8.02 1.37
CA ILE A 196 -1.64 -6.65 0.91
C ILE A 196 -1.94 -6.61 -0.59
N PHE A 197 -1.31 -7.46 -1.39
CA PHE A 197 -1.54 -7.54 -2.83
C PHE A 197 -2.75 -8.42 -3.20
N LEU A 198 -3.13 -9.36 -2.34
CA LEU A 198 -4.32 -10.19 -2.53
C LEU A 198 -5.60 -9.36 -2.38
N ASN A 199 -5.55 -8.31 -1.55
CA ASN A 199 -6.64 -7.37 -1.38
C ASN A 199 -6.90 -6.50 -2.62
N LEU A 200 -6.09 -6.59 -3.68
CA LEU A 200 -6.31 -5.91 -4.95
C LEU A 200 -7.16 -6.74 -5.94
N LYS A 201 -7.41 -8.03 -5.65
CA LYS A 201 -8.17 -8.97 -6.49
C LYS A 201 -9.67 -8.72 -6.44
#